data_AF-A0A397BDM9-F1
#
_entry.id   AF-A0A397BDM9-F1
#
_cell.length_a   1.000
_cell.length_b   1.000
_cell.length_c   1.000
_cell.angle_alpha   90.00
_cell.angle_beta   90.00
_cell.angle_gamma   90.00
#
_symmetry.space_group_name_H-M   'P 1'
#
loop_
_entity.id
_entity.type
_entity.pdbx_description
1 polymer ?
#
loop_
_entity_poly.entity_id
_entity_poly.type
_entity_poly.pdbx_seq_one_letter_code
_entity_poly.pdbx_strand_id
1 'polypeptide(L)'
;MNGMVVIEKYTKNARFCLICNYVSKIIPALQSRCTRFRFSPLAEHQVKDRVEHIAKLENVDITPDGFRAVLRLGGGDMRRILNILQATNMAHDVVNETNVYLCTGNPLPSDMVAMCNWLWTESFEACVRQCLDLQKLKGYATMDLLQQVYLNANELELPPHARMYIYDQLAHLEHRLATGTSETLQLISLVSIFIAARKLISDSPSS
;
A
#
# COMPACT_ATOMS: atom_id res chain seq x y z
N MET A 1 -4.65 -7.52 35.51
CA MET A 1 -4.83 -8.99 35.59
C MET A 1 -6.26 -9.44 35.94
N ASN A 2 -7.26 -8.55 36.05
CA ASN A 2 -8.61 -8.94 36.54
C ASN A 2 -9.57 -9.50 35.46
N GLY A 3 -9.31 -9.30 34.16
CA GLY A 3 -10.21 -9.77 33.09
C GLY A 3 -10.28 -11.30 32.96
N MET A 4 -9.25 -12.01 33.43
CA MET A 4 -9.14 -13.46 33.32
C MET A 4 -10.14 -14.20 34.23
N VAL A 5 -10.38 -13.65 35.42
CA VAL A 5 -11.32 -14.19 36.42
C VAL A 5 -12.77 -14.06 35.96
N VAL A 6 -13.07 -13.05 35.12
CA VAL A 6 -14.43 -12.79 34.64
C VAL A 6 -14.87 -13.84 33.63
N ILE A 7 -14.05 -14.14 32.63
CA ILE A 7 -14.44 -15.10 31.57
C ILE A 7 -14.70 -16.48 32.19
N GLU A 8 -13.83 -16.96 33.10
CA GLU A 8 -14.02 -18.25 33.76
C GLU A 8 -15.25 -18.28 34.66
N LYS A 9 -15.47 -17.25 35.47
CA LYS A 9 -16.59 -17.19 36.41
C LYS A 9 -17.95 -17.19 35.70
N TYR A 10 -18.05 -16.56 34.54
CA TYR A 10 -19.31 -16.38 33.83
C TYR A 10 -19.50 -17.28 32.60
N THR A 11 -18.58 -18.23 32.33
CA THR A 11 -18.66 -19.14 31.15
C THR A 11 -19.96 -19.96 31.10
N LYS A 12 -20.63 -20.20 32.24
CA LYS A 12 -21.92 -20.91 32.28
C LYS A 12 -23.09 -20.08 31.72
N ASN A 13 -23.02 -18.75 31.85
CA ASN A 13 -24.14 -17.86 31.56
C ASN A 13 -23.85 -16.92 30.37
N ALA A 14 -22.60 -16.79 29.96
CA ALA A 14 -22.17 -15.89 28.90
C ALA A 14 -21.15 -16.55 27.98
N ARG A 15 -21.24 -16.23 26.68
CA ARG A 15 -20.22 -16.56 25.68
C ARG A 15 -19.46 -15.28 25.32
N PHE A 16 -18.14 -15.38 25.28
CA PHE A 16 -17.26 -14.27 24.94
C PHE A 16 -16.74 -14.44 23.52
N CYS A 17 -16.79 -13.36 22.72
CA CYS A 17 -16.15 -13.29 21.42
C CYS A 17 -15.14 -12.14 21.44
N LEU A 18 -13.88 -12.46 21.18
CA LEU A 18 -12.79 -11.48 21.14
C LEU A 18 -12.39 -11.27 19.68
N ILE A 19 -12.45 -10.02 19.22
CA ILE A 19 -12.02 -9.61 17.87
C ILE A 19 -10.68 -8.89 18.00
N CYS A 20 -9.66 -9.37 17.28
CA CYS A 20 -8.33 -8.75 17.30
C CYS A 20 -7.59 -8.98 15.98
N ASN A 21 -6.68 -8.06 15.64
CA ASN A 21 -5.84 -8.17 14.44
C ASN A 21 -4.59 -9.03 14.68
N TYR A 22 -4.08 -9.03 15.92
CA TYR A 22 -2.84 -9.72 16.28
C TYR A 22 -3.07 -10.59 17.50
N VAL A 23 -3.17 -11.91 17.29
CA VAL A 23 -3.31 -12.89 18.37
C VAL A 23 -2.11 -12.83 19.32
N SER A 24 -0.90 -12.53 18.82
CA SER A 24 0.31 -12.38 19.64
C SER A 24 0.23 -11.26 20.67
N LYS A 25 -0.64 -10.25 20.47
CA LYS A 25 -0.89 -9.19 21.45
C LYS A 25 -1.90 -9.59 22.54
N ILE A 26 -2.55 -10.74 22.40
CA ILE A 26 -3.46 -11.30 23.40
C ILE A 26 -2.66 -12.15 24.39
N ILE A 27 -2.90 -11.98 25.69
CA ILE A 27 -2.18 -12.75 26.71
C ILE A 27 -2.43 -14.27 26.54
N PRO A 28 -1.41 -15.14 26.72
CA PRO A 28 -1.54 -16.58 26.48
C PRO A 28 -2.69 -17.25 27.25
N ALA A 29 -2.99 -16.76 28.46
CA ALA A 29 -4.05 -17.30 29.30
C ALA A 29 -5.47 -17.03 28.75
N LEU A 30 -5.67 -15.99 27.93
CA LEU A 30 -6.94 -15.82 27.21
C LEU A 30 -6.97 -16.69 25.96
N GLN A 31 -5.85 -16.81 25.26
CA GLN A 31 -5.75 -17.65 24.06
C GLN A 31 -6.04 -19.12 24.36
N SER A 32 -5.60 -19.65 25.51
CA SER A 32 -5.84 -21.04 25.90
C SER A 32 -7.32 -21.38 26.16
N ARG A 33 -8.16 -20.37 26.42
CA ARG A 33 -9.57 -20.52 26.77
C ARG A 33 -10.52 -20.24 25.61
N CYS A 34 -10.01 -19.84 24.45
CA CYS A 34 -10.80 -19.46 23.29
C CYS A 34 -10.48 -20.31 22.07
N THR A 35 -11.50 -20.73 21.34
CA THR A 35 -11.32 -21.30 20.00
C THR A 35 -10.90 -20.19 19.05
N ARG A 36 -9.81 -20.44 18.31
CA ARG A 36 -9.22 -19.45 17.40
C ARG A 36 -9.82 -19.60 16.02
N PHE A 37 -10.35 -18.50 15.50
CA PHE A 37 -10.74 -18.37 14.10
C PHE A 37 -9.86 -17.30 13.46
N ARG A 38 -9.20 -17.66 12.37
CA ARG A 38 -8.37 -16.74 11.59
C ARG A 38 -9.13 -16.32 10.34
N PHE A 39 -9.43 -15.03 10.26
CA PHE A 39 -9.97 -14.43 9.05
C PHE A 39 -8.80 -13.99 8.18
N SER A 40 -8.67 -14.62 7.02
CA SER A 40 -7.72 -14.21 5.98
C SER A 40 -8.38 -13.19 5.06
N PRO A 41 -7.61 -12.36 4.35
CA PRO A 41 -8.15 -11.51 3.29
C PRO A 41 -9.01 -12.33 2.32
N LEU A 42 -10.08 -11.71 1.83
CA LEU A 42 -11.02 -12.39 0.93
C LEU A 42 -10.35 -12.67 -0.42
N ALA A 43 -10.73 -13.80 -1.03
CA ALA A 43 -10.29 -14.12 -2.37
C ALA A 43 -10.95 -13.15 -3.38
N GLU A 44 -10.20 -12.77 -4.41
CA GLU A 44 -10.63 -11.74 -5.37
C GLU A 44 -11.98 -12.05 -6.02
N HIS A 45 -12.26 -13.31 -6.35
CA HIS A 45 -13.55 -13.72 -6.92
C HIS A 45 -14.74 -13.46 -5.97
N GLN A 46 -14.59 -13.71 -4.67
CA GLN A 46 -15.66 -13.50 -3.68
C GLN A 46 -15.94 -12.01 -3.49
N VAL A 47 -14.87 -11.21 -3.51
CA VAL A 47 -14.97 -9.75 -3.44
C VAL A 47 -15.65 -9.23 -4.70
N LYS A 48 -15.23 -9.71 -5.88
CA LYS A 48 -15.76 -9.28 -7.17
C LYS A 48 -17.29 -9.45 -7.24
N ASP A 49 -17.78 -10.64 -6.95
CA ASP A 49 -19.22 -10.94 -7.00
C ASP A 49 -20.03 -10.02 -6.07
N ARG A 50 -19.47 -9.72 -4.89
CA ARG A 50 -20.13 -8.85 -3.91
C ARG A 50 -20.13 -7.39 -4.34
N VAL A 51 -19.02 -6.89 -4.89
CA VAL A 51 -18.92 -5.50 -5.37
C VAL A 51 -19.83 -5.29 -6.57
N GLU A 52 -19.86 -6.22 -7.53
CA GLU A 52 -20.76 -6.13 -8.69
C GLU A 52 -22.23 -6.14 -8.28
N HIS A 53 -22.59 -6.95 -7.29
CA HIS A 53 -23.94 -6.96 -6.74
C HIS A 53 -24.30 -5.61 -6.12
N ILE A 54 -23.42 -5.03 -5.31
CA ILE A 54 -23.67 -3.72 -4.66
C ILE A 54 -23.72 -2.60 -5.69
N ALA A 55 -22.81 -2.59 -6.67
CA ALA A 55 -22.81 -1.58 -7.74
C ALA A 55 -24.12 -1.61 -8.55
N LYS A 56 -24.69 -2.79 -8.81
CA LYS A 56 -25.99 -2.93 -9.47
C LYS A 56 -27.16 -2.44 -8.61
N LEU A 57 -27.15 -2.73 -7.30
CA LEU A 57 -28.21 -2.30 -6.38
C LEU A 57 -28.24 -0.78 -6.20
N GLU A 58 -27.06 -0.17 -6.09
CA GLU A 58 -26.89 1.27 -5.88
C GLU A 58 -26.81 2.07 -7.20
N ASN A 59 -26.95 1.39 -8.35
CA ASN A 59 -26.85 1.96 -9.70
C ASN A 59 -25.59 2.81 -9.92
N VAL A 60 -24.44 2.28 -9.48
CA VAL A 60 -23.13 2.92 -9.61
C VAL A 60 -22.58 2.69 -11.03
N ASP A 61 -22.24 3.77 -11.73
CA ASP A 61 -21.58 3.70 -13.03
C ASP A 61 -20.09 3.41 -12.84
N ILE A 62 -19.72 2.14 -12.98
CA ILE A 62 -18.35 1.65 -12.81
C ILE A 62 -17.79 1.05 -14.09
N THR A 63 -16.64 1.57 -14.49
CA THR A 63 -15.88 1.08 -15.64
C THR A 63 -15.06 -0.17 -15.29
N PRO A 64 -14.70 -1.05 -16.24
CA PRO A 64 -13.90 -2.23 -15.96
C PRO A 64 -12.50 -1.93 -15.37
N ASP A 65 -11.89 -0.81 -15.76
CA ASP A 65 -10.63 -0.31 -15.22
C ASP A 65 -10.79 0.25 -13.79
N GLY A 66 -11.84 1.05 -13.55
CA GLY A 66 -12.19 1.50 -12.20
C GLY A 66 -12.43 0.34 -11.24
N PHE A 67 -13.12 -0.71 -11.69
CA PHE A 67 -13.34 -1.92 -10.92
C PHE A 67 -12.03 -2.61 -10.50
N ARG A 68 -11.10 -2.79 -11.45
CA ARG A 68 -9.77 -3.36 -11.15
C ARG A 68 -8.99 -2.48 -10.18
N ALA A 69 -9.06 -1.15 -10.34
CA ALA A 69 -8.39 -0.21 -9.44
C ALA A 69 -8.93 -0.31 -8.00
N VAL A 70 -10.25 -0.39 -7.83
CA VAL A 70 -10.89 -0.57 -6.51
C VAL A 70 -10.44 -1.87 -5.85
N LEU A 71 -10.42 -2.99 -6.59
CA LEU A 71 -9.96 -4.28 -6.06
C LEU A 71 -8.48 -4.25 -5.68
N ARG A 72 -7.63 -3.67 -6.54
CA ARG A 72 -6.18 -3.55 -6.33
C ARG A 72 -5.86 -2.73 -5.08
N LEU A 73 -6.46 -1.55 -4.93
CA LEU A 73 -6.26 -0.70 -3.75
C LEU A 73 -6.92 -1.28 -2.49
N GLY A 74 -7.95 -2.10 -2.67
CA GLY A 74 -8.67 -2.79 -1.60
C GLY A 74 -7.90 -3.91 -0.92
N GLY A 75 -7.06 -4.65 -1.67
CA GLY A 75 -6.20 -5.71 -1.12
C GLY A 75 -6.95 -6.83 -0.38
N GLY A 76 -8.20 -7.13 -0.77
CA GLY A 76 -9.04 -8.15 -0.13
C GLY A 76 -9.76 -7.70 1.15
N ASP A 77 -9.63 -6.43 1.56
CA ASP A 77 -10.47 -5.83 2.62
C ASP A 77 -11.76 -5.29 2.01
N MET A 78 -12.87 -6.02 2.19
CA MET A 78 -14.18 -5.63 1.67
C MET A 78 -14.65 -4.26 2.17
N ARG A 79 -14.35 -3.89 3.42
CA ARG A 79 -14.74 -2.60 3.99
C ARG A 79 -13.96 -1.48 3.30
N ARG A 80 -12.65 -1.66 3.09
CA ARG A 80 -11.84 -0.69 2.33
C ARG A 80 -12.39 -0.52 0.91
N ILE A 81 -12.71 -1.61 0.25
CA ILE A 81 -13.23 -1.64 -1.12
C ILE A 81 -14.55 -0.86 -1.24
N LEU A 82 -15.50 -1.11 -0.34
CA LEU A 82 -16.78 -0.39 -0.36
C LEU A 82 -16.61 1.10 -0.05
N ASN A 83 -15.71 1.44 0.88
CA ASN A 83 -15.42 2.83 1.18
C ASN A 83 -14.82 3.56 -0.04
N ILE A 84 -13.92 2.92 -0.78
CA ILE A 84 -13.34 3.50 -2.00
C ILE A 84 -14.43 3.66 -3.06
N LEU A 85 -15.24 2.62 -3.30
CA LEU A 85 -16.33 2.66 -4.27
C LEU A 85 -17.30 3.81 -3.97
N GLN A 86 -17.77 3.89 -2.72
CA GLN A 86 -18.71 4.91 -2.27
C GLN A 86 -18.10 6.30 -2.36
N ALA A 87 -16.88 6.50 -1.84
CA ALA A 87 -16.20 7.79 -1.90
C ALA A 87 -16.01 8.27 -3.34
N THR A 88 -15.64 7.37 -4.25
CA THR A 88 -15.44 7.71 -5.66
C THR A 88 -16.75 8.08 -6.34
N ASN A 89 -17.82 7.30 -6.13
CA ASN A 89 -19.14 7.58 -6.69
C ASN A 89 -19.80 8.86 -6.11
N MET A 90 -19.45 9.23 -4.87
CA MET A 90 -19.92 10.49 -4.28
C MET A 90 -19.13 11.71 -4.79
N ALA A 91 -17.86 11.54 -5.12
CA ALA A 91 -17.01 12.62 -5.61
C ALA A 91 -17.12 12.83 -7.13
N HIS A 92 -17.42 11.77 -7.88
CA HIS A 92 -17.46 11.76 -9.34
C HIS A 92 -18.64 10.93 -9.84
N ASP A 93 -19.22 11.34 -10.98
CA ASP A 93 -20.37 10.63 -11.58
C ASP A 93 -20.02 9.23 -12.10
N VAL A 94 -18.74 8.99 -12.43
CA VAL A 94 -18.24 7.72 -12.98
C VAL A 94 -17.04 7.22 -12.18
N VAL A 95 -17.08 5.95 -11.81
CA VAL A 95 -15.99 5.23 -11.14
C VAL A 95 -15.05 4.66 -12.20
N ASN A 96 -14.02 5.44 -12.56
CA ASN A 96 -12.92 5.04 -13.45
C ASN A 96 -11.58 4.93 -12.70
N GLU A 97 -10.56 4.36 -13.33
CA GLU A 97 -9.26 4.16 -12.68
C GLU A 97 -8.69 5.48 -12.14
N THR A 98 -8.71 6.54 -12.94
CA THR A 98 -8.16 7.84 -12.54
C THR A 98 -8.84 8.40 -11.29
N ASN A 99 -10.17 8.42 -11.27
CA ASN A 99 -10.96 8.93 -10.16
C ASN A 99 -10.73 8.11 -8.88
N VAL A 100 -10.62 6.79 -9.00
CA VAL A 100 -10.33 5.90 -7.86
C VAL A 100 -8.96 6.20 -7.23
N TYR A 101 -7.93 6.37 -8.05
CA TYR A 101 -6.58 6.71 -7.56
C TYR A 101 -6.54 8.12 -6.93
N LEU A 102 -7.19 9.11 -7.57
CA LEU A 102 -7.26 10.48 -7.05
C LEU A 102 -8.04 10.55 -5.72
N CYS A 103 -9.20 9.88 -5.61
CA CYS A 103 -9.99 9.87 -4.39
C CYS A 103 -9.27 9.20 -3.21
N THR A 104 -8.39 8.23 -3.50
CA THR A 104 -7.63 7.53 -2.46
C THR A 104 -6.28 8.18 -2.15
N GLY A 105 -5.90 9.24 -2.88
CA GLY A 105 -4.60 9.89 -2.77
C GLY A 105 -3.43 9.03 -3.24
N ASN A 106 -3.69 7.93 -3.97
CA ASN A 106 -2.63 7.05 -4.45
C ASN A 106 -2.06 7.57 -5.78
N PRO A 107 -0.76 7.41 -6.02
CA PRO A 107 -0.16 7.75 -7.31
C PRO A 107 -0.76 6.95 -8.46
N LEU A 108 -1.05 7.63 -9.57
CA LEU A 108 -1.53 6.97 -10.79
C LEU A 108 -0.48 5.99 -11.32
N PRO A 109 -0.88 4.81 -11.83
CA PRO A 109 0.07 3.84 -12.41
C PRO A 109 0.93 4.43 -13.53
N SER A 110 0.37 5.29 -14.39
CA SER A 110 1.10 5.98 -15.45
C SER A 110 2.21 6.89 -14.91
N ASP A 111 1.93 7.60 -13.82
CA ASP A 111 2.87 8.52 -13.18
C ASP A 111 4.00 7.74 -12.51
N MET A 112 3.68 6.59 -11.90
CA MET A 112 4.69 5.72 -11.30
C MET A 112 5.61 5.09 -12.34
N VAL A 113 5.08 4.67 -13.49
CA VAL A 113 5.91 4.18 -14.60
C VAL A 113 6.87 5.27 -15.08
N ALA A 114 6.38 6.50 -15.26
CA ALA A 114 7.23 7.63 -15.65
C ALA A 114 8.30 7.92 -14.60
N MET A 115 7.94 7.97 -13.33
CA MET A 115 8.86 8.19 -12.22
C MET A 115 9.95 7.11 -12.13
N CYS A 116 9.56 5.83 -12.19
CA CYS A 116 10.50 4.72 -12.20
C CYS A 116 11.46 4.80 -13.40
N ASN A 117 10.97 5.16 -14.59
CA ASN A 117 11.82 5.36 -15.75
C ASN A 117 12.84 6.51 -15.53
N TRP A 118 12.41 7.63 -14.94
CA TRP A 118 13.34 8.73 -14.62
C TRP A 118 14.41 8.32 -13.61
N LEU A 119 14.07 7.50 -12.61
CA LEU A 119 15.06 6.99 -11.64
C LEU A 119 16.17 6.17 -12.32
N TRP A 120 15.84 5.42 -13.36
CA TRP A 120 16.79 4.53 -14.05
C TRP A 120 17.51 5.15 -15.25
N THR A 121 16.93 6.14 -15.92
CA THR A 121 17.46 6.68 -17.17
C THR A 121 18.06 8.08 -17.01
N GLU A 122 17.38 8.97 -16.31
CA GLU A 122 17.68 10.42 -16.31
C GLU A 122 18.90 10.78 -15.44
N SER A 123 19.40 12.00 -15.61
CA SER A 123 20.43 12.57 -14.73
C SER A 123 19.85 12.98 -13.37
N PHE A 124 20.70 13.12 -12.34
CA PHE A 124 20.26 13.48 -10.99
C PHE A 124 19.39 14.74 -10.94
N GLU A 125 19.89 15.82 -11.53
CA GLU A 125 19.20 17.11 -11.51
C GLU A 125 17.87 17.09 -12.27
N ALA A 126 17.83 16.41 -13.43
CA ALA A 126 16.60 16.26 -14.21
C ALA A 126 15.57 15.42 -13.47
N CYS A 127 15.98 14.27 -12.92
CA CYS A 127 15.10 13.36 -12.19
C CYS A 127 14.53 14.01 -10.92
N VAL A 128 15.35 14.70 -10.13
CA VAL A 128 14.90 15.44 -8.94
C VAL A 128 13.84 16.47 -9.30
N ARG A 129 14.07 17.27 -10.34
CA ARG A 129 13.13 18.28 -10.80
C ARG A 129 11.80 17.67 -11.25
N GLN A 130 11.85 16.63 -12.10
CA GLN A 130 10.65 15.94 -12.57
C GLN A 130 9.85 15.31 -11.41
N CYS A 131 10.50 14.66 -10.45
CA CYS A 131 9.84 14.07 -9.28
C CYS A 131 9.19 15.15 -8.40
N LEU A 132 9.89 16.26 -8.16
CA LEU A 132 9.36 17.38 -7.36
C LEU A 132 8.19 18.07 -8.04
N ASP A 133 8.25 18.27 -9.35
CA ASP A 133 7.16 18.87 -10.12
C ASP A 133 5.93 17.96 -10.12
N LEU A 134 6.12 16.64 -10.26
CA LEU A 134 5.05 15.65 -10.16
C LEU A 134 4.39 15.67 -8.78
N GLN A 135 5.19 15.66 -7.71
CA GLN A 135 4.70 15.75 -6.32
C GLN A 135 3.90 17.03 -6.09
N LYS A 136 4.39 18.19 -6.56
CA LYS A 136 3.70 19.48 -6.39
C LYS A 136 2.40 19.58 -7.19
N LEU A 137 2.41 19.08 -8.43
CA LEU A 137 1.26 19.17 -9.32
C LEU A 137 0.11 18.25 -8.87
N LYS A 138 0.44 17.05 -8.40
CA LYS A 138 -0.55 16.01 -8.06
C LYS A 138 -0.79 15.83 -6.56
N GLY A 139 0.06 16.42 -5.72
CA GLY A 139 -0.07 16.34 -4.26
C GLY A 139 0.28 14.97 -3.67
N TYR A 140 1.14 14.19 -4.32
CA TYR A 140 1.52 12.85 -3.84
C TYR A 140 2.44 12.92 -2.62
N ALA A 141 2.11 12.16 -1.57
CA ALA A 141 3.01 12.02 -0.44
C ALA A 141 4.25 11.20 -0.83
N THR A 142 5.43 11.61 -0.34
CA THR A 142 6.68 10.88 -0.60
C THR A 142 6.61 9.42 -0.11
N MET A 143 5.82 9.15 0.94
CA MET A 143 5.62 7.81 1.47
C MET A 143 4.88 6.89 0.47
N ASP A 144 3.84 7.40 -0.19
CA ASP A 144 3.08 6.63 -1.17
C ASP A 144 3.93 6.37 -2.43
N LEU A 145 4.70 7.36 -2.87
CA LEU A 145 5.66 7.21 -3.97
C LEU A 145 6.72 6.15 -3.64
N LEU A 146 7.29 6.18 -2.43
CA LEU A 146 8.28 5.21 -1.97
C LEU A 146 7.71 3.78 -1.97
N GLN A 147 6.47 3.60 -1.50
CA GLN A 147 5.83 2.28 -1.51
C GLN A 147 5.65 1.74 -2.93
N GLN A 148 5.21 2.57 -3.88
CA GLN A 148 5.05 2.15 -5.27
C GLN A 148 6.40 1.88 -5.95
N VAL A 149 7.43 2.69 -5.68
CA VAL A 149 8.79 2.45 -6.16
C VAL A 149 9.35 1.14 -5.63
N TYR A 150 9.11 0.81 -4.35
CA TYR A 150 9.51 -0.47 -3.76
C TYR A 150 8.85 -1.66 -4.47
N LEU A 151 7.53 -1.59 -4.72
CA LEU A 151 6.82 -2.65 -5.45
C LEU A 151 7.39 -2.86 -6.86
N ASN A 152 7.64 -1.76 -7.59
CA ASN A 152 8.25 -1.84 -8.92
C ASN A 152 9.69 -2.37 -8.88
N ALA A 153 10.50 -1.95 -7.91
CA ALA A 153 11.86 -2.45 -7.73
C ALA A 153 11.91 -3.95 -7.43
N ASN A 154 10.87 -4.49 -6.77
CA ASN A 154 10.76 -5.92 -6.48
C ASN A 154 10.36 -6.76 -7.71
N GLU A 155 9.73 -6.16 -8.71
CA GLU A 155 9.43 -6.82 -9.99
C GLU A 155 10.64 -6.83 -10.94
N LEU A 156 11.61 -5.93 -10.74
CA LEU A 156 12.82 -5.85 -11.55
C LEU A 156 13.87 -6.88 -11.12
N GLU A 157 14.43 -7.61 -12.09
CA GLU A 157 15.56 -8.50 -11.88
C GLU A 157 16.86 -7.71 -11.77
N LEU A 158 17.18 -7.27 -10.55
CA LEU A 158 18.41 -6.54 -10.24
C LEU A 158 19.51 -7.48 -9.72
N PRO A 159 20.81 -7.17 -9.98
CA PRO A 159 21.92 -7.88 -9.37
C PRO A 159 21.82 -7.91 -7.83
N PRO A 160 22.21 -9.01 -7.15
CA PRO A 160 21.99 -9.17 -5.71
C PRO A 160 22.56 -8.04 -4.85
N HIS A 161 23.75 -7.52 -5.19
CA HIS A 161 24.39 -6.43 -4.45
C HIS A 161 23.63 -5.11 -4.59
N ALA A 162 23.20 -4.77 -5.81
CA ALA A 162 22.42 -3.56 -6.06
C ALA A 162 21.03 -3.65 -5.41
N ARG A 163 20.39 -4.83 -5.47
CA ARG A 163 19.10 -5.08 -4.83
C ARG A 163 19.19 -4.95 -3.30
N MET A 164 20.22 -5.52 -2.69
CA MET A 164 20.46 -5.41 -1.25
C MET A 164 20.65 -3.94 -0.83
N TYR A 165 21.45 -3.19 -1.58
CA TYR A 165 21.66 -1.76 -1.35
C TYR A 165 20.35 -0.97 -1.43
N ILE A 166 19.55 -1.17 -2.48
CA ILE A 166 18.26 -0.46 -2.62
C ILE A 166 17.34 -0.77 -1.44
N TYR A 167 17.18 -2.04 -1.06
CA TYR A 167 16.28 -2.41 0.03
C TYR A 167 16.70 -1.84 1.38
N ASP A 168 17.99 -1.88 1.69
CA ASP A 168 18.54 -1.28 2.91
C ASP A 168 18.29 0.23 2.95
N GLN A 169 18.57 0.93 1.86
CA GLN A 169 18.43 2.38 1.79
C GLN A 169 16.97 2.84 1.73
N LEU A 170 16.08 2.09 1.06
CA LEU A 170 14.64 2.34 1.08
C LEU A 170 14.06 2.16 2.49
N ALA A 171 14.51 1.15 3.25
CA ALA A 171 14.08 0.95 4.63
C ALA A 171 14.51 2.12 5.54
N HIS A 172 15.75 2.61 5.40
CA HIS A 172 16.21 3.80 6.10
C HIS A 172 15.43 5.06 5.72
N LEU A 173 15.07 5.19 4.44
CA LEU A 173 14.26 6.30 3.95
C LEU A 173 12.83 6.26 4.51
N GLU A 174 12.18 5.09 4.51
CA GLU A 174 10.86 4.87 5.10
C GLU A 174 10.85 5.22 6.60
N HIS A 175 11.87 4.79 7.34
CA HIS A 175 12.00 5.12 8.76
C HIS A 175 12.13 6.64 9.00
N ARG A 176 12.92 7.33 8.16
CA ARG A 176 13.05 8.80 8.22
C ARG A 176 11.74 9.51 7.87
N LEU A 177 10.96 8.99 6.94
CA LEU A 177 9.63 9.54 6.64
C LEU A 177 8.67 9.37 7.83
N ALA A 178 8.67 8.20 8.47
CA ALA A 178 7.83 7.91 9.63
C ALA A 178 8.13 8.76 10.87
N THR A 179 9.35 9.32 10.97
CA THR A 179 9.80 10.14 12.11
C THR A 179 9.54 11.65 11.95
N GLY A 180 8.89 12.07 10.86
CA GLY A 180 8.49 13.47 10.64
C GLY A 180 9.61 14.35 10.09
N THR A 181 10.10 14.01 8.91
CA THR A 181 11.17 14.76 8.22
C THR A 181 10.68 15.54 7.00
N SER A 182 11.54 16.37 6.40
CA SER A 182 11.20 17.14 5.19
C SER A 182 11.00 16.22 3.98
N GLU A 183 9.78 16.18 3.45
CA GLU A 183 9.41 15.38 2.28
C GLU A 183 10.29 15.65 1.05
N THR A 184 10.62 16.91 0.80
CA THR A 184 11.48 17.33 -0.31
C THR A 184 12.88 16.72 -0.21
N LEU A 185 13.50 16.77 0.98
CA LEU A 185 14.82 16.18 1.20
C LEU A 185 14.79 14.65 1.07
N GLN A 186 13.72 14.03 1.55
CA GLN A 186 13.54 12.58 1.43
C GLN A 186 13.33 12.15 -0.04
N LEU A 187 12.61 12.93 -0.83
CA LEU A 187 12.45 12.66 -2.26
C LEU A 187 13.79 12.79 -3.01
N ILE A 188 14.60 13.80 -2.69
CA ILE A 188 15.96 13.92 -3.25
C ILE A 188 16.83 12.73 -2.82
N SER A 189 16.69 12.29 -1.56
CA SER A 189 17.36 11.08 -1.09
C SER A 189 16.92 9.83 -1.85
N LEU A 190 15.63 9.70 -2.19
CA LEU A 190 15.12 8.59 -3.01
C LEU A 190 15.84 8.55 -4.36
N VAL A 191 15.87 9.68 -5.08
CA VAL A 191 16.56 9.76 -6.38
C VAL A 191 18.06 9.42 -6.24
N SER A 192 18.68 9.89 -5.16
CA SER A 192 20.11 9.64 -4.89
C SER A 192 20.42 8.13 -4.74
N ILE A 193 19.52 7.38 -4.09
CA ILE A 193 19.66 5.93 -3.89
C ILE A 193 19.70 5.20 -5.24
N PHE A 194 18.79 5.53 -6.16
CA PHE A 194 18.74 4.87 -7.48
C PHE A 194 19.95 5.20 -8.34
N ILE A 195 20.49 6.42 -8.26
CA ILE A 195 21.70 6.80 -8.99
C ILE A 195 22.93 6.09 -8.43
N ALA A 196 23.03 5.96 -7.11
CA ALA A 196 24.08 5.16 -6.48
C ALA A 196 23.95 3.68 -6.88
N ALA A 197 22.73 3.14 -6.91
CA ALA A 197 22.49 1.77 -7.36
C ALA A 197 22.89 1.56 -8.83
N ARG A 198 22.63 2.51 -9.73
CA ARG A 198 23.08 2.46 -11.14
C ARG A 198 24.60 2.37 -11.25
N LYS A 199 25.33 3.13 -10.45
CA LYS A 199 26.80 3.05 -10.39
C LYS A 199 27.28 1.70 -9.88
N LEU A 200 26.64 1.17 -8.84
CA LEU A 200 26.96 -0.18 -8.33
C LEU A 200 26.73 -1.27 -9.39
N ILE A 201 25.76 -1.09 -10.28
CA ILE A 201 25.50 -2.00 -11.40
C ILE A 201 26.56 -1.84 -12.50
N SER A 202 26.99 -0.61 -12.82
CA SER A 202 28.04 -0.38 -13.82
C SER A 202 29.42 -0.87 -13.35
N ASP A 203 29.69 -0.78 -12.06
CA ASP A 203 30.99 -1.10 -11.47
C ASP A 203 31.14 -2.60 -11.16
N SER A 204 30.03 -3.36 -11.16
CA SER A 204 30.11 -4.82 -11.07
C SER A 204 30.63 -5.40 -12.39
N PRO A 205 31.76 -6.13 -12.38
CA PRO A 205 32.22 -6.82 -13.58
C PRO A 205 31.16 -7.83 -14.00
N SER A 206 30.72 -7.73 -15.25
CA SER A 206 29.90 -8.75 -15.90
C SER A 206 30.59 -10.10 -15.72
N SER A 207 29.96 -10.99 -14.95
CA SER A 207 30.40 -12.37 -14.78
C SER A 207 30.24 -13.12 -16.10
#